data_AF-A0A4Q5W8E8-F1
#
_entry.id   AF-A0A4Q5W8E8-F1
#
_cell.length_a   1.000
_cell.length_b   1.000
_cell.length_c   1.000
_cell.angle_alpha   90.00
_cell.angle_beta   90.00
_cell.angle_gamma   90.00
#
_symmetry.space_group_name_H-M   'P 1'
#
loop_
_entity.id
_entity.type
_entity.pdbx_description
1 polymer ?
#
loop_
_entity_poly.entity_id
_entity_poly.type
_entity_poly.pdbx_seq_one_letter_code
_entity_poly.pdbx_strand_id
1 'polypeptide(L)'
;MTGRKRAVSVQNRARLYGISRLLHPRFKPETMTAAFSFLLGSLLLSCDLSAGKNPSLQPVPVPPGNTIETRFTPPPGFVRKPAALGTFAAYLRSLPLKPAGARVHYYNGVEKPANVYAAVVDLDVGKRDLQQCADAVMRLRAEWLWSAGRKDEISFRLSDGFRADFRRWRRGERIGIRNGHPYWKL
;
A
#
# COMPACT_ATOMS: atom_id res chain seq x y z
N MET A 1 -6.68 25.12 15.47
CA MET A 1 -5.64 24.29 14.81
C MET A 1 -6.27 23.52 13.66
N THR A 2 -6.22 24.06 12.44
CA THR A 2 -6.81 23.47 11.23
C THR A 2 -5.77 22.61 10.49
N GLY A 3 -5.67 21.34 10.88
CA GLY A 3 -4.86 20.36 10.15
C GLY A 3 -5.54 19.97 8.84
N ARG A 4 -4.97 20.35 7.69
CA ARG A 4 -5.42 19.86 6.38
C ARG A 4 -5.21 18.34 6.31
N LYS A 5 -6.31 17.58 6.32
CA LYS A 5 -6.33 16.13 6.08
C LYS A 5 -5.82 15.85 4.67
N ARG A 6 -4.77 15.04 4.51
CA ARG A 6 -4.12 14.73 3.22
C ARG A 6 -4.09 13.22 3.03
N ALA A 7 -4.23 12.77 1.79
CA ALA A 7 -4.37 11.37 1.48
C ALA A 7 -3.21 10.84 0.64
N VAL A 8 -2.76 9.63 0.97
CA VAL A 8 -1.65 8.93 0.34
C VAL A 8 -2.16 7.63 -0.28
N SER A 9 -1.77 7.37 -1.52
CA SER A 9 -1.97 6.08 -2.19
C SER A 9 -1.01 5.02 -1.64
N VAL A 10 -1.58 3.84 -1.36
CA VAL A 10 -0.94 2.56 -1.02
C VAL A 10 -0.21 1.99 -2.26
N GLN A 11 0.75 2.73 -2.77
CA GLN A 11 1.74 2.29 -3.75
C GLN A 11 2.85 3.33 -3.73
N ASN A 12 3.78 3.16 -2.79
CA ASN A 12 5.09 3.76 -2.89
C ASN A 12 6.07 2.64 -3.22
N ARG A 13 6.83 2.85 -4.29
CA ARG A 13 7.95 2.00 -4.68
C ARG A 13 8.87 1.84 -3.47
N ALA A 14 9.05 0.59 -3.05
CA ALA A 14 10.11 0.22 -2.15
C ALA A 14 11.46 0.60 -2.80
N ARG A 15 12.03 1.73 -2.39
CA ARG A 15 13.49 1.82 -2.31
C ARG A 15 13.83 1.33 -0.91
N LEU A 16 14.36 0.10 -0.88
CA LEU A 16 15.07 -0.47 0.26
C LEU A 16 16.04 0.57 0.82
N TYR A 17 15.71 1.17 1.96
CA TYR A 17 16.72 1.73 2.86
C TYR A 17 17.15 0.61 3.80
N GLY A 18 17.95 -0.31 3.25
CA GLY A 18 18.86 -1.11 4.05
C GLY A 18 19.96 -0.19 4.57
N ILE A 19 20.01 -0.05 5.90
CA ILE A 19 21.22 0.04 6.74
C ILE A 19 22.42 0.73 6.06
N SER A 20 22.69 1.96 6.50
CA SER A 20 23.88 2.71 6.10
C SER A 20 25.17 2.01 6.58
N ARG A 21 26.05 1.72 5.62
CA ARG A 21 27.51 1.97 5.64
C ARG A 21 28.34 1.32 6.76
N LEU A 22 29.08 0.25 6.40
CA LEU A 22 30.45 -0.09 6.82
C LEU A 22 31.13 -0.78 5.59
N LEU A 23 31.98 -0.07 4.82
CA LEU A 23 33.45 -0.30 4.66
C LEU A 23 33.78 -1.76 4.23
N HIS A 24 34.45 -2.12 3.13
CA HIS A 24 35.40 -1.50 2.18
C HIS A 24 35.55 -2.46 0.94
N PRO A 25 36.40 -2.18 -0.08
CA PRO A 25 36.13 -2.46 -1.49
C PRO A 25 36.81 -3.74 -2.01
N ARG A 26 36.32 -4.31 -3.10
CA ARG A 26 37.09 -4.82 -4.27
C ARG A 26 36.13 -5.59 -5.17
N PHE A 27 35.68 -4.98 -6.26
CA PHE A 27 35.38 -5.71 -7.49
C PHE A 27 35.56 -4.75 -8.67
N LYS A 28 36.62 -4.98 -9.44
CA LYS A 28 36.88 -4.32 -10.73
C LYS A 28 36.11 -5.10 -11.80
N PRO A 29 35.35 -4.46 -12.70
CA PRO A 29 34.81 -5.12 -13.88
C PRO A 29 35.73 -4.82 -15.06
N GLU A 30 36.75 -5.64 -15.26
CA GLU A 30 37.40 -5.78 -16.56
C GLU A 30 37.52 -7.27 -16.85
N THR A 31 36.75 -7.74 -17.84
CA THR A 31 37.07 -8.78 -18.84
C THR A 31 35.77 -9.33 -19.43
N MET A 32 35.86 -9.77 -20.70
CA MET A 32 34.83 -10.44 -21.51
C MET A 32 34.00 -9.52 -22.42
N THR A 33 34.73 -8.83 -23.29
CA THR A 33 34.33 -8.66 -24.68
C THR A 33 34.47 -10.01 -25.41
N ALA A 34 33.54 -10.27 -26.34
CA ALA A 34 33.58 -11.25 -27.43
C ALA A 34 33.28 -12.73 -27.12
N ALA A 35 32.04 -13.13 -27.35
CA ALA A 35 31.64 -14.28 -28.20
C ALA A 35 30.11 -14.38 -28.23
N PHE A 36 29.55 -14.91 -29.31
CA PHE A 36 28.12 -15.15 -29.57
C PHE A 36 27.31 -14.03 -30.25
N SER A 37 27.87 -13.51 -31.35
CA SER A 37 27.06 -13.35 -32.57
C SER A 37 26.81 -14.73 -33.21
N PHE A 38 25.68 -14.91 -33.89
CA PHE A 38 25.13 -16.14 -34.50
C PHE A 38 24.21 -17.02 -33.64
N LEU A 39 22.98 -16.52 -33.41
CA LEU A 39 21.72 -17.26 -33.63
C LEU A 39 20.54 -16.28 -33.51
N LEU A 40 20.61 -15.21 -34.29
CA LEU A 40 19.51 -14.26 -34.52
C LEU A 40 18.96 -14.57 -35.92
N GLY A 41 17.80 -15.23 -36.00
CA GLY A 41 17.05 -15.32 -37.27
C GLY A 41 16.66 -16.72 -37.72
N SER A 42 15.78 -17.41 -36.99
CA SER A 42 14.89 -18.43 -37.59
C SER A 42 13.77 -18.91 -36.65
N LEU A 43 13.21 -18.02 -35.82
CA LEU A 43 11.97 -18.34 -35.08
C LEU A 43 11.06 -17.11 -34.92
N LEU A 44 10.77 -16.46 -36.04
CA LEU A 44 9.67 -15.49 -36.16
C LEU A 44 8.84 -15.85 -37.40
N LEU A 45 8.11 -16.96 -37.30
CA LEU A 45 6.93 -17.16 -38.12
C LEU A 45 5.89 -17.90 -37.28
N SER A 46 4.70 -17.32 -37.20
CA SER A 46 3.47 -17.84 -36.59
C SER A 46 3.24 -17.51 -35.10
N CYS A 47 3.15 -16.22 -34.80
CA CYS A 47 2.13 -15.69 -33.89
C CYS A 47 1.85 -14.25 -34.26
N ASP A 48 0.83 -14.03 -35.11
CA ASP A 48 0.14 -12.75 -35.16
C ASP A 48 -0.61 -12.57 -33.84
N LEU A 49 0.12 -12.15 -32.80
CA LEU A 49 -0.50 -11.51 -31.66
C LEU A 49 -0.92 -10.12 -32.14
N SER A 50 -2.11 -10.05 -32.74
CA SER A 50 -2.80 -8.79 -32.89
C SER A 50 -2.88 -8.18 -31.50
N ALA A 51 -2.07 -7.15 -31.28
CA ALA A 51 -2.17 -6.26 -30.13
C ALA A 51 -3.51 -5.53 -30.27
N GLY A 52 -4.59 -6.22 -29.92
CA GLY A 52 -5.88 -5.61 -29.72
C GLY A 52 -5.66 -4.43 -28.79
N LYS A 53 -5.92 -3.22 -29.29
CA LYS A 53 -5.88 -1.99 -28.51
C LYS A 53 -6.59 -2.29 -27.19
N ASN A 54 -5.84 -2.28 -26.09
CA ASN A 54 -6.41 -2.35 -24.76
C ASN A 54 -7.45 -1.23 -24.71
N PRO A 55 -8.76 -1.52 -24.60
CA PRO A 55 -9.77 -0.48 -24.70
C PRO A 55 -9.41 0.58 -23.67
N SER A 56 -9.21 1.81 -24.15
CA SER A 56 -8.91 2.95 -23.32
C SER A 56 -9.86 2.92 -22.14
N LEU A 57 -9.31 2.94 -20.92
CA LEU A 57 -10.09 3.09 -19.70
C LEU A 57 -10.85 4.40 -19.81
N GLN A 58 -12.07 4.33 -20.33
CA GLN A 58 -13.00 5.45 -20.40
C GLN A 58 -13.18 5.94 -18.96
N PRO A 59 -13.09 7.26 -18.70
CA PRO A 59 -13.39 7.80 -17.39
C PRO A 59 -14.83 7.43 -17.02
N VAL A 60 -15.01 6.44 -16.15
CA VAL A 60 -16.33 6.11 -15.61
C VAL A 60 -16.78 7.32 -14.79
N PRO A 61 -17.97 7.89 -15.08
CA PRO A 61 -18.51 8.99 -14.28
C PRO A 61 -18.52 8.62 -12.80
N VAL A 62 -17.85 9.42 -11.97
CA VAL A 62 -17.68 9.13 -10.54
C VAL A 62 -18.96 9.53 -9.80
N PRO A 63 -19.74 8.59 -9.24
CA PRO A 63 -21.01 8.90 -8.59
C PRO A 63 -20.83 9.79 -7.34
N PRO A 64 -21.83 10.61 -6.97
CA PRO A 64 -21.80 11.39 -5.73
C PRO A 64 -22.02 10.46 -4.53
N GLY A 65 -20.94 10.03 -3.88
CA GLY A 65 -20.97 9.26 -2.63
C GLY A 65 -19.78 9.62 -1.75
N ASN A 66 -19.94 9.65 -0.42
CA ASN A 66 -18.88 10.10 0.48
C ASN A 66 -18.20 8.97 1.24
N THR A 67 -18.55 7.72 0.92
CA THR A 67 -17.93 6.51 1.47
C THR A 67 -17.60 5.53 0.35
N ILE A 68 -16.77 4.53 0.62
CA ILE A 68 -16.46 3.48 -0.37
C ILE A 68 -17.74 2.78 -0.86
N GLU A 69 -18.67 2.50 0.04
CA GLU A 69 -19.91 1.81 -0.31
C GLU A 69 -20.83 2.64 -1.20
N THR A 70 -20.98 3.95 -0.93
CA THR A 70 -21.88 4.82 -1.67
C THR A 70 -21.28 5.35 -2.97
N ARG A 71 -19.94 5.47 -3.03
CA ARG A 71 -19.22 5.97 -4.21
C ARG A 71 -19.17 4.97 -5.35
N PHE A 72 -19.08 3.68 -5.04
CA PHE A 72 -18.85 2.64 -6.02
C PHE A 72 -20.04 1.69 -6.10
N THR A 73 -20.81 1.78 -7.19
CA THR A 73 -21.85 0.80 -7.48
C THR A 73 -21.23 -0.51 -7.98
N PRO A 74 -21.81 -1.67 -7.68
CA PRO A 74 -21.42 -2.92 -8.32
C PRO A 74 -21.55 -2.82 -9.85
N PRO A 75 -20.67 -3.48 -10.62
CA PRO A 75 -20.83 -3.59 -12.07
C PRO A 75 -22.16 -4.27 -12.43
N PRO A 76 -22.69 -4.04 -13.65
CA PRO A 76 -23.90 -4.72 -14.13
C PRO A 76 -23.78 -6.25 -14.00
N GLY A 77 -24.83 -6.89 -13.48
CA GLY A 77 -24.85 -8.34 -13.25
C GLY A 77 -24.19 -8.81 -11.94
N PHE A 78 -23.63 -7.91 -11.13
CA PHE A 78 -23.02 -8.25 -9.84
C PHE A 78 -23.79 -7.66 -8.66
N VAL A 79 -23.80 -8.39 -7.55
CA VAL A 79 -24.36 -7.93 -6.26
C VAL A 79 -23.24 -7.83 -5.23
N ARG A 80 -23.26 -6.74 -4.46
CA ARG A 80 -22.34 -6.57 -3.33
C ARG A 80 -22.74 -7.51 -2.20
N LYS A 81 -21.85 -8.43 -1.79
CA LYS A 81 -22.09 -9.28 -0.61
C LYS A 81 -22.39 -8.41 0.63
N PRO A 82 -23.40 -8.76 1.46
CA PRO A 82 -23.65 -8.06 2.71
C PRO A 82 -22.41 -8.03 3.60
N ALA A 83 -22.17 -6.90 4.27
CA ALA A 83 -21.16 -6.79 5.30
C ALA A 83 -21.87 -6.52 6.62
N ALA A 84 -21.83 -7.48 7.55
CA ALA A 84 -22.50 -7.35 8.83
C ALA A 84 -21.91 -6.17 9.64
N LEU A 85 -22.78 -5.47 10.38
CA LEU A 85 -22.38 -4.38 11.25
C LEU A 85 -21.32 -4.85 12.26
N GLY A 86 -20.36 -4.00 12.57
CA GLY A 86 -19.26 -4.32 13.49
C GLY A 86 -18.14 -5.16 12.86
N THR A 87 -18.29 -5.68 11.63
CA THR A 87 -17.20 -6.38 10.93
C THR A 87 -16.19 -5.40 10.34
N PHE A 88 -14.97 -5.89 10.11
CA PHE A 88 -13.94 -5.11 9.43
C PHE A 88 -14.34 -4.73 7.99
N ALA A 89 -15.09 -5.59 7.30
CA ALA A 89 -15.60 -5.30 5.96
C ALA A 89 -16.57 -4.11 5.97
N ALA A 90 -17.48 -4.05 6.93
CA ALA A 90 -18.39 -2.92 7.10
C ALA A 90 -17.61 -1.63 7.45
N TYR A 91 -16.61 -1.74 8.33
CA TYR A 91 -15.71 -0.61 8.63
C TYR A 91 -15.03 -0.04 7.38
N LEU A 92 -14.40 -0.89 6.56
CA LEU A 92 -13.75 -0.46 5.32
C LEU A 92 -14.72 0.23 4.37
N ARG A 93 -15.93 -0.29 4.23
CA ARG A 93 -16.99 0.28 3.37
C ARG A 93 -17.47 1.65 3.82
N SER A 94 -17.46 1.88 5.14
CA SER A 94 -17.85 3.14 5.77
C SER A 94 -16.77 4.22 5.75
N LEU A 95 -15.55 3.91 5.30
CA LEU A 95 -14.44 4.87 5.29
C LEU A 95 -14.82 6.15 4.50
N PRO A 96 -14.60 7.34 5.09
CA PRO A 96 -14.93 8.59 4.43
C PRO A 96 -14.00 8.82 3.23
N LEU A 97 -14.56 9.35 2.15
CA LEU A 97 -13.82 9.72 0.96
C LEU A 97 -13.76 11.24 0.83
N LYS A 98 -12.67 11.73 0.24
CA LYS A 98 -12.61 13.09 -0.27
C LYS A 98 -13.60 13.28 -1.43
N PRO A 99 -13.92 14.54 -1.79
CA PRO A 99 -14.75 14.83 -2.95
C PRO A 99 -14.26 14.11 -4.22
N ALA A 100 -15.19 13.81 -5.12
CA ALA A 100 -14.86 13.21 -6.42
C ALA A 100 -13.84 14.10 -7.17
N GLY A 101 -12.89 13.47 -7.87
CA GLY A 101 -11.81 14.17 -8.56
C GLY A 101 -10.67 14.68 -7.66
N ALA A 102 -10.73 14.45 -6.34
CA ALA A 102 -9.62 14.81 -5.45
C ALA A 102 -8.31 14.16 -5.90
N ARG A 103 -7.24 14.96 -5.96
CA ARG A 103 -5.90 14.51 -6.32
C ARG A 103 -5.22 13.81 -5.15
N VAL A 104 -4.44 12.77 -5.46
CA VAL A 104 -3.62 12.09 -4.46
C VAL A 104 -2.31 12.85 -4.30
N HIS A 105 -1.87 13.01 -3.06
CA HIS A 105 -0.63 13.71 -2.75
C HIS A 105 0.34 12.77 -2.02
N TYR A 106 1.63 13.05 -2.12
CA TYR A 106 2.63 12.51 -1.22
C TYR A 106 2.47 13.13 0.18
N TYR A 107 3.11 12.54 1.18
CA TYR A 107 3.09 13.04 2.57
C TYR A 107 3.57 14.50 2.69
N ASN A 108 4.46 14.94 1.79
CA ASN A 108 4.97 16.31 1.71
C ASN A 108 4.00 17.30 1.02
N GLY A 109 2.89 16.81 0.46
CA GLY A 109 1.88 17.62 -0.24
C GLY A 109 2.12 17.83 -1.73
N VAL A 110 3.16 17.23 -2.31
CA VAL A 110 3.33 17.22 -3.77
C VAL A 110 2.27 16.28 -4.36
N GLU A 111 1.60 16.70 -5.43
CA GLU A 111 0.64 15.86 -6.15
C GLU A 111 1.33 14.65 -6.79
N LYS A 112 0.70 13.48 -6.72
CA LYS A 112 1.18 12.29 -7.43
C LYS A 112 0.86 12.44 -8.93
N PRO A 113 1.84 12.28 -9.83
CA PRO A 113 1.61 12.46 -11.28
C PRO A 113 0.72 11.38 -11.89
N ALA A 114 0.67 10.19 -11.28
CA ALA A 114 -0.14 9.09 -11.75
C ALA A 114 -1.61 9.28 -11.34
N ASN A 115 -2.51 9.32 -12.31
CA ASN A 115 -3.96 9.38 -12.10
C ASN A 115 -4.60 7.98 -12.22
N VAL A 116 -4.07 7.01 -11.47
CA VAL A 116 -4.54 5.61 -11.48
C VAL A 116 -5.55 5.31 -10.37
N TYR A 117 -5.98 6.34 -9.64
CA TYR A 117 -6.79 6.22 -8.43
C TYR A 117 -8.23 6.62 -8.71
N ALA A 118 -9.19 5.77 -8.34
CA ALA A 118 -10.62 6.05 -8.54
C ALA A 118 -11.21 6.97 -7.46
N ALA A 119 -10.68 6.91 -6.23
CA ALA A 119 -11.07 7.80 -5.13
C ALA A 119 -9.97 7.86 -4.09
N VAL A 120 -10.16 8.78 -3.13
CA VAL A 120 -9.17 9.14 -2.13
C VAL A 120 -9.81 9.07 -0.75
N VAL A 121 -9.33 8.19 0.12
CA VAL A 121 -9.84 8.08 1.49
C VAL A 121 -9.41 9.30 2.30
N ASP A 122 -10.35 9.89 3.04
CA ASP A 122 -10.11 11.06 3.91
C ASP A 122 -9.57 10.63 5.28
N LEU A 123 -8.32 10.18 5.30
CA LEU A 123 -7.59 9.85 6.52
C LEU A 123 -6.50 10.88 6.77
N ASP A 124 -6.23 11.18 8.05
CA ASP A 124 -4.98 11.86 8.41
C ASP A 124 -3.84 10.84 8.35
N VAL A 125 -2.78 11.17 7.63
CA VAL A 125 -1.56 10.36 7.46
C VAL A 125 -0.33 11.04 8.05
N GLY A 126 -0.50 12.22 8.66
CA GLY A 126 0.60 13.03 9.17
C GLY A 126 1.45 13.67 8.07
N LYS A 127 2.66 14.11 8.45
CA LYS A 127 3.62 14.82 7.57
C LYS A 127 4.90 14.03 7.31
N ARG A 128 4.95 12.76 7.70
CA ARG A 128 6.15 11.91 7.61
C ARG A 128 5.88 10.73 6.68
N ASP A 129 6.93 10.24 6.03
CA ASP A 129 6.87 9.07 5.17
C ASP A 129 6.90 7.78 6.00
N LEU A 130 5.77 7.45 6.63
CA LEU A 130 5.70 6.35 7.59
C LEU A 130 4.88 5.15 7.11
N GLN A 131 4.04 5.34 6.09
CA GLN A 131 3.09 4.31 5.66
C GLN A 131 3.51 3.74 4.31
N GLN A 132 4.11 2.56 4.34
CA GLN A 132 4.21 1.69 3.18
C GLN A 132 2.90 0.90 3.01
N CYS A 133 2.80 0.15 1.92
CA CYS A 133 1.54 -0.47 1.51
C CYS A 133 0.91 -1.37 2.59
N ALA A 134 1.70 -2.22 3.23
CA ALA A 134 1.23 -3.07 4.33
C ALA A 134 0.80 -2.24 5.55
N ASP A 135 1.52 -1.16 5.86
CA ASP A 135 1.29 -0.33 7.03
C ASP A 135 -0.09 0.35 6.99
N ALA A 136 -0.57 0.73 5.80
CA ALA A 136 -1.89 1.32 5.63
C ALA A 136 -3.00 0.35 6.03
N VAL A 137 -2.93 -0.92 5.59
CA VAL A 137 -3.92 -1.95 5.94
C VAL A 137 -3.81 -2.33 7.42
N MET A 138 -2.60 -2.47 7.93
CA MET A 138 -2.36 -2.72 9.37
C MET A 138 -2.95 -1.59 10.23
N ARG A 139 -2.76 -0.34 9.82
CA ARG A 139 -3.36 0.82 10.49
C ARG A 139 -4.88 0.76 10.48
N LEU A 140 -5.50 0.54 9.32
CA LEU A 140 -6.96 0.43 9.21
C LEU A 140 -7.51 -0.67 10.12
N ARG A 141 -6.83 -1.81 10.19
CA ARG A 141 -7.19 -2.92 11.09
C ARG A 141 -7.06 -2.50 12.56
N ALA A 142 -5.99 -1.81 12.93
CA ALA A 142 -5.76 -1.33 14.28
C ALA A 142 -6.79 -0.27 14.69
N GLU A 143 -7.13 0.68 13.80
CA GLU A 143 -8.13 1.72 14.07
C GLU A 143 -9.54 1.14 14.26
N TRP A 144 -9.93 0.14 13.46
CA TRP A 144 -11.20 -0.57 13.66
C TRP A 144 -11.25 -1.31 15.00
N LEU A 145 -10.19 -2.05 15.36
CA LEU A 145 -10.12 -2.72 16.66
C LEU A 145 -10.13 -1.71 17.82
N TRP A 146 -9.41 -0.60 17.66
CA TRP A 146 -9.33 0.46 18.65
C TRP A 146 -10.70 1.13 18.87
N SER A 147 -11.41 1.48 17.79
CA SER A 147 -12.74 2.10 17.89
C SER A 147 -13.79 1.17 18.48
N ALA A 148 -13.61 -0.15 18.31
CA ALA A 148 -14.44 -1.18 18.93
C ALA A 148 -14.03 -1.54 20.38
N GLY A 149 -13.06 -0.84 20.99
CA GLY A 149 -12.58 -1.15 22.34
C GLY A 149 -11.70 -2.41 22.45
N ARG A 150 -11.41 -3.07 21.33
CA ARG A 150 -10.70 -4.36 21.22
C ARG A 150 -9.18 -4.19 21.09
N LYS A 151 -8.61 -3.31 21.91
CA LYS A 151 -7.19 -2.91 21.80
C LYS A 151 -6.21 -4.06 22.04
N ASP A 152 -6.61 -5.07 22.80
CA ASP A 152 -5.77 -6.23 23.11
C ASP A 152 -5.66 -7.23 21.95
N GLU A 153 -6.53 -7.10 20.95
CA GLU A 153 -6.48 -7.90 19.72
C GLU A 153 -5.58 -7.26 18.64
N ILE A 154 -5.08 -6.04 18.87
CA ILE A 154 -4.17 -5.37 17.93
C ILE A 154 -2.81 -6.06 18.04
N SER A 155 -2.54 -6.91 17.04
CA SER A 155 -1.35 -7.76 16.96
C SER A 155 -1.04 -8.05 15.50
N PHE A 156 0.21 -7.87 15.10
CA PHE A 156 0.66 -8.16 13.74
C PHE A 156 1.86 -9.11 13.76
N ARG A 157 1.93 -10.00 12.77
CA ARG A 157 3.11 -10.85 12.54
C ARG A 157 4.03 -10.14 11.56
N LEU A 158 5.30 -10.01 11.94
CA LEU A 158 6.34 -9.54 11.04
C LEU A 158 6.75 -10.66 10.08
N SER A 159 7.59 -10.34 9.10
CA SER A 159 8.03 -11.27 8.05
C SER A 159 8.76 -12.51 8.57
N ASP A 160 9.35 -12.43 9.76
CA ASP A 160 10.03 -13.54 10.45
C ASP A 160 9.10 -14.29 11.44
N GLY A 161 7.80 -13.99 11.42
CA GLY A 161 6.81 -14.57 12.32
C GLY A 161 6.73 -13.91 13.70
N PHE A 162 7.59 -12.94 14.02
CA PHE A 162 7.56 -12.24 15.29
C PHE A 162 6.22 -11.53 15.50
N ARG A 163 5.64 -11.71 16.69
CA ARG A 163 4.36 -11.11 17.04
C ARG A 163 4.55 -9.74 17.70
N ALA A 164 4.21 -8.69 16.95
CA ALA A 164 4.17 -7.31 17.39
C ALA A 164 2.82 -6.99 18.05
N ASP A 165 2.73 -7.28 19.35
CA ASP A 165 1.58 -7.03 20.22
C ASP A 165 1.48 -5.59 20.72
N PHE A 166 0.37 -4.94 20.39
CA PHE A 166 0.11 -3.59 20.87
C PHE A 166 -0.12 -3.52 22.38
N ARG A 167 -0.66 -4.59 22.99
CA ARG A 167 -0.80 -4.68 24.46
C ARG A 167 0.55 -4.56 25.17
N ARG A 168 1.61 -5.19 24.64
CA ARG A 168 2.97 -5.10 25.18
C ARG A 168 3.53 -3.69 25.02
N TRP A 169 3.39 -3.13 23.82
CA TRP A 169 3.82 -1.76 23.53
C TRP A 169 3.18 -0.71 24.45
N ARG A 170 1.87 -0.84 24.72
CA ARG A 170 1.12 0.03 25.64
C ARG A 170 1.60 -0.04 27.09
N ARG A 171 2.25 -1.14 27.50
CA ARG A 171 2.85 -1.28 28.84
C ARG A 171 4.27 -0.71 28.94
N GLY A 172 4.77 -0.07 27.88
CA GLY A 172 6.10 0.52 27.84
C GLY A 172 7.14 -0.33 27.09
N GLU A 173 6.84 -1.59 26.80
CA GLU A 173 7.77 -2.46 26.08
C GLU A 173 8.03 -1.93 24.65
N ARG A 174 9.23 -2.16 24.12
CA ARG A 174 9.67 -1.79 22.77
C ARG A 174 10.23 -3.00 22.05
N ILE A 175 10.11 -3.00 20.74
CA ILE A 175 10.75 -4.01 19.89
C ILE A 175 12.20 -3.56 19.69
N GLY A 176 13.15 -4.36 20.14
CA GLY A 176 14.57 -4.24 19.85
C GLY A 176 15.01 -5.32 18.86
N ILE A 177 16.23 -5.20 18.33
CA ILE A 177 16.87 -6.23 17.50
C ILE A 177 18.06 -6.79 18.25
N ARG A 178 18.16 -8.12 18.34
CA ARG A 178 19.33 -8.83 18.90
C ARG A 178 19.65 -10.01 17.99
N ASN A 179 20.90 -10.09 17.54
CA ASN A 179 21.37 -11.12 16.61
C ASN A 179 20.48 -11.23 15.35
N GLY A 180 20.04 -10.10 14.80
CA GLY A 180 19.17 -10.05 13.62
C GLY A 180 17.70 -10.41 13.88
N HIS A 181 17.33 -10.80 15.09
CA HIS A 181 15.96 -11.17 15.43
C HIS A 181 15.29 -10.12 16.33
N PRO A 182 14.00 -9.80 16.09
CA PRO A 182 13.23 -8.93 16.94
C PRO A 182 12.94 -9.60 18.29
N TYR A 183 13.00 -8.80 19.34
CA TYR A 183 12.63 -9.22 20.68
C TYR A 183 11.99 -8.05 21.43
N TRP A 184 11.25 -8.37 22.49
CA TRP A 184 10.68 -7.37 23.36
C TRP A 184 11.68 -6.98 24.45
N LYS A 185 11.90 -5.68 24.61
CA LYS A 185 12.64 -5.08 25.72
C LYS A 185 11.75 -4.12 26.50
N LEU A 186 12.00 -3.99 27.79
CA LEU A 186 11.43 -2.94 28.63
C LEU A 186 12.27 -1.67 28.49
#